data_AF-A0A956SAP2-F1
#
_entry.id   AF-A0A956SAP2-F1
#
_cell.length_a   1.000
_cell.length_b   1.000
_cell.length_c   1.000
_cell.angle_alpha   90.00
_cell.angle_beta   90.00
_cell.angle_gamma   90.00
#
_symmetry.space_group_name_H-M   'P 1'
#
loop_
_entity.id
_entity.type
_entity.pdbx_description
1 polymer ?
#
loop_
_entity_poly.entity_id
_entity_poly.type
_entity_poly.pdbx_seq_one_letter_code
_entity_poly.pdbx_strand_id
1 'polypeptide(L)'
;MAEASRSRMFTNLAANQLGFVLPVVITFFLSPFVVHTLGDDIYGLWSLIVSFTGHYSILTLGIQSAATRYVAYAAGRGERDAMNKTVSSSLAMLMPAAALTMLVGAV
;
A
#
# COMPACT_ATOMS: atom_id res chain seq x y z
N MET A 1 5.16 -20.01 -28.12
CA MET A 1 4.62 -19.78 -26.75
C MET A 1 5.54 -18.94 -25.83
N ALA A 2 6.83 -18.72 -26.17
CA ALA A 2 7.75 -17.94 -25.33
C ALA A 2 7.58 -16.41 -25.40
N GLU A 3 7.10 -15.85 -26.52
CA GLU A 3 6.97 -14.38 -26.69
C GLU A 3 5.84 -13.76 -25.85
N ALA A 4 4.73 -14.48 -25.66
CA ALA A 4 3.60 -14.01 -24.86
C ALA A 4 3.93 -13.88 -23.36
N SER A 5 4.92 -14.64 -22.87
CA SER A 5 5.37 -14.58 -21.47
C SER A 5 6.24 -13.33 -21.21
N ARG A 6 7.14 -12.99 -22.14
CA ARG A 6 8.06 -11.86 -22.01
C ARG A 6 7.32 -10.51 -21.97
N SER A 7 6.35 -10.32 -22.87
CA SER A 7 5.53 -9.10 -22.88
C SER A 7 4.67 -8.96 -21.61
N ARG A 8 3.99 -10.02 -21.17
CA ARG A 8 3.20 -10.00 -19.93
C ARG A 8 4.07 -9.76 -18.69
N MET A 9 5.28 -10.29 -18.66
CA MET A 9 6.22 -10.08 -17.57
C MET A 9 6.69 -8.62 -17.49
N PHE A 10 6.99 -7.98 -18.63
CA PHE A 10 7.27 -6.54 -18.70
C PHE A 10 6.06 -5.69 -18.29
N THR A 11 4.85 -6.03 -18.72
CA THR A 11 3.64 -5.29 -18.31
C THR A 11 3.36 -5.44 -16.82
N ASN A 12 3.52 -6.62 -16.23
CA ASN A 12 3.34 -6.82 -14.79
C ASN A 12 4.40 -6.10 -13.96
N LEU A 13 5.66 -6.13 -14.40
CA LEU A 13 6.74 -5.35 -13.78
C LEU A 13 6.45 -3.86 -13.88
N ALA A 14 6.08 -3.37 -15.06
CA ALA A 14 5.73 -1.96 -15.27
C ALA A 14 4.52 -1.55 -14.42
N ALA A 15 3.47 -2.37 -14.34
CA ALA A 15 2.28 -2.09 -13.54
C ALA A 15 2.59 -2.04 -12.04
N ASN A 16 3.37 -3.00 -11.53
CA ASN A 16 3.77 -3.02 -10.13
C ASN A 16 4.68 -1.82 -9.79
N GLN A 17 5.62 -1.51 -10.69
CA GLN A 17 6.56 -0.42 -10.49
C GLN A 17 5.91 0.95 -10.64
N LEU A 18 4.94 1.11 -11.55
CA LEU A 18 4.09 2.29 -11.63
C LEU A 18 3.28 2.45 -10.33
N GLY A 19 2.77 1.37 -9.75
CA GLY A 19 2.08 1.41 -8.45
C GLY A 19 2.94 1.99 -7.32
N PHE A 20 4.26 1.84 -7.37
CA PHE A 20 5.20 2.42 -6.41
C PHE A 20 5.66 3.84 -6.79
N VAL A 21 5.96 4.07 -8.07
CA VAL A 21 6.54 5.34 -8.55
C VAL A 21 5.49 6.45 -8.62
N LEU A 22 4.27 6.14 -9.03
CA LEU A 22 3.22 7.14 -9.23
C LEU A 22 2.87 7.90 -7.94
N PRO A 23 2.67 7.25 -6.78
CA PRO A 23 2.44 7.95 -5.52
C PRO A 23 3.61 8.86 -5.11
N VAL A 24 4.86 8.44 -5.35
CA VAL A 24 6.05 9.24 -5.06
C VAL A 24 6.07 10.50 -5.92
N VAL A 25 5.82 10.35 -7.22
CA VAL A 25 5.76 11.47 -8.16
C VAL A 25 4.64 12.44 -7.78
N ILE A 26 3.43 11.92 -7.48
CA ILE A 26 2.30 12.74 -7.04
C ILE A 26 2.66 13.51 -5.77
N THR A 27 3.23 12.83 -4.76
CA THR A 27 3.60 13.46 -3.48
C THR A 27 4.69 14.51 -3.66
N PHE A 28 5.66 14.25 -4.54
CA PHE A 28 6.73 15.19 -4.85
C PHE A 28 6.21 16.49 -5.48
N PHE A 29 5.26 16.40 -6.42
CA PHE A 29 4.63 17.58 -7.01
C PHE A 29 3.60 18.24 -6.09
N LEU A 30 2.98 17.47 -5.19
CA LEU A 30 2.03 18.00 -4.21
C LEU A 30 2.73 18.72 -3.05
N SER A 31 3.94 18.29 -2.66
CA SER A 31 4.77 18.93 -1.63
C SER A 31 4.89 20.46 -1.80
N PRO A 32 5.32 21.01 -2.95
CA PRO A 32 5.43 22.46 -3.12
C PRO A 32 4.07 23.17 -3.08
N PHE A 33 2.99 22.52 -3.53
CA PHE A 33 1.64 23.07 -3.42
C PHE A 33 1.20 23.15 -1.94
N VAL A 34 1.45 22.09 -1.17
CA VAL A 34 1.15 22.05 0.27
C VAL A 34 1.96 23.12 1.00
N VAL A 35 3.25 23.25 0.73
CA VAL A 35 4.12 24.30 1.33
C VAL A 35 3.57 25.70 1.02
N HIS A 36 3.23 25.99 -0.24
CA HIS A 36 2.72 27.32 -0.62
C HIS A 36 1.36 27.65 0.00
N THR A 37 0.53 26.63 0.25
CA THR A 37 -0.84 26.85 0.75
C THR A 37 -0.89 26.90 2.28
N LEU A 38 -0.03 26.14 2.96
CA LEU A 38 -0.02 26.01 4.42
C LEU A 38 1.02 26.92 5.10
N GLY A 39 2.02 27.41 4.37
CA GLY A 39 3.15 28.16 4.93
C GLY A 39 4.19 27.23 5.59
N ASP A 40 5.41 27.75 5.75
CA ASP A 40 6.58 26.97 6.19
C ASP A 40 6.38 26.30 7.57
N ASP A 41 5.71 26.98 8.51
CA ASP A 41 5.48 26.47 9.87
C ASP A 41 4.55 25.25 9.90
N ILE A 42 3.44 25.28 9.14
CA ILE A 42 2.47 24.19 9.13
C ILE A 42 2.98 23.01 8.29
N TYR A 43 3.82 23.27 7.28
CA TYR A 43 4.48 22.18 6.54
C TYR A 43 5.45 21.37 7.42
N GLY A 44 6.19 22.03 8.32
CA GLY A 44 7.05 21.35 9.30
C GLY A 44 6.26 20.39 10.20
N LEU A 45 5.12 20.85 10.73
CA LEU A 45 4.22 20.01 11.53
C LEU A 45 3.61 18.87 10.70
N TRP A 46 3.16 19.16 9.48
CA TRP A 46 2.63 18.16 8.56
C TRP A 46 3.64 17.06 8.24
N SER A 47 4.89 17.42 7.94
CA SER A 47 5.96 16.47 7.66
C SER A 47 6.28 15.58 8.87
N LEU A 48 6.17 16.12 10.09
CA LEU A 48 6.33 15.34 11.32
C LEU A 48 5.21 14.31 11.49
N ILE A 49 3.95 14.72 11.26
CA ILE A 49 2.78 13.82 11.30
C ILE A 49 2.91 12.72 10.25
N VAL A 50 3.30 13.06 9.02
CA VAL A 50 3.49 12.09 7.93
C VAL A 50 4.63 11.11 8.26
N SER A 51 5.74 11.60 8.80
CA SER A 51 6.86 10.73 9.22
C SER A 51 6.44 9.76 10.32
N PHE A 52 5.64 10.21 11.29
CA PHE A 52 5.08 9.35 12.33
C PHE A 52 4.10 8.32 11.75
N THR A 53 3.22 8.76 10.85
CA THR A 53 2.25 7.92 10.12
C THR A 53 2.91 6.88 9.22
N GLY A 54 4.07 7.19 8.62
CA GLY A 54 4.81 6.26 7.76
C GLY A 54 5.22 4.96 8.46
N HIS A 55 5.35 4.99 9.79
CA HIS A 55 5.65 3.81 10.60
C HIS A 55 4.48 2.82 10.71
N TYR A 56 3.25 3.20 10.32
CA TYR A 56 2.11 2.27 10.31
C TYR A 56 2.31 1.07 9.38
N SER A 57 3.18 1.19 8.38
CA SER A 57 3.60 0.06 7.54
C SER A 57 4.16 -1.10 8.36
N ILE A 58 4.88 -0.83 9.45
CA ILE A 58 5.47 -1.83 10.35
C ILE A 58 4.39 -2.63 11.09
N LEU A 59 3.30 -1.96 11.51
CA LEU A 59 2.20 -2.58 12.26
C LEU A 59 1.49 -3.68 11.45
N THR A 60 1.50 -3.57 10.12
CA THR A 60 0.89 -4.57 9.25
C THR A 60 1.73 -5.82 9.08
N LEU A 61 2.97 -5.87 9.60
CA LEU A 61 3.87 -7.04 9.60
C LEU A 61 3.98 -7.77 8.24
N GLY A 62 3.81 -7.05 7.13
CA GLY A 62 3.83 -7.63 5.79
C GLY A 62 2.60 -8.47 5.42
N ILE A 63 1.51 -8.40 6.20
CA ILE A 63 0.22 -9.07 5.90
C ILE A 63 -0.27 -8.70 4.50
N GLN A 64 -0.09 -7.44 4.08
CA GLN A 64 -0.47 -7.01 2.73
C GLN A 64 0.31 -7.76 1.64
N SER A 65 1.62 -7.94 1.80
CA SER A 65 2.46 -8.70 0.87
C SER A 65 2.10 -10.19 0.84
N ALA A 66 1.85 -10.78 2.02
CA ALA A 66 1.37 -12.16 2.14
C ALA A 66 0.01 -12.34 1.45
N ALA A 67 -0.94 -11.44 1.70
CA ALA A 67 -2.27 -11.45 1.11
C ALA A 67 -2.20 -11.39 -0.42
N THR A 68 -1.42 -10.46 -0.98
CA THR A 68 -1.21 -10.37 -2.43
C THR A 68 -0.63 -11.66 -3.01
N ARG A 69 0.35 -12.27 -2.33
CA ARG A 69 0.95 -13.54 -2.76
C ARG A 69 -0.04 -14.71 -2.73
N TYR A 70 -0.78 -14.88 -1.63
CA TYR A 70 -1.74 -15.97 -1.49
C TYR A 70 -2.96 -15.80 -2.41
N VAL A 71 -3.42 -14.56 -2.61
CA VAL A 71 -4.47 -14.25 -3.59
C VAL A 71 -4.00 -14.55 -5.01
N ALA A 72 -2.79 -14.14 -5.39
CA ALA A 72 -2.23 -14.45 -6.71
C ALA A 72 -2.07 -15.97 -6.92
N TYR A 73 -1.66 -16.70 -5.88
CA TYR A 73 -1.56 -18.15 -5.91
C TYR A 73 -2.92 -18.84 -6.08
N ALA A 74 -3.95 -18.42 -5.33
CA ALA A 74 -5.31 -18.94 -5.45
C ALA A 74 -5.96 -18.57 -6.79
N ALA A 75 -5.71 -17.35 -7.29
CA ALA A 75 -6.20 -16.87 -8.58
C ALA A 75 -5.64 -17.70 -9.75
N GLY A 76 -4.36 -18.07 -9.70
CA GLY A 76 -3.72 -18.94 -10.71
C GLY A 76 -4.32 -20.34 -10.78
N ARG A 77 -4.96 -20.81 -9.70
CA ARG A 77 -5.63 -22.12 -9.62
C ARG A 77 -7.14 -22.06 -9.91
N GLY A 78 -7.71 -20.86 -10.08
CA GLY A 78 -9.15 -20.67 -10.30
C GLY A 78 -10.01 -20.95 -9.06
N GLU A 79 -9.41 -21.14 -7.88
CA GLU A 79 -10.11 -21.50 -6.64
C GLU A 79 -10.64 -20.24 -5.93
N ARG A 80 -11.83 -19.78 -6.32
CA ARG A 80 -12.46 -18.55 -5.79
C ARG A 80 -12.69 -18.61 -4.27
N ASP A 81 -13.01 -19.77 -3.72
CA ASP A 81 -13.22 -19.93 -2.27
C ASP A 81 -11.93 -19.73 -1.47
N ALA A 82 -10.80 -20.25 -1.96
CA ALA A 82 -9.50 -20.05 -1.33
C ALA A 82 -9.08 -18.58 -1.38
N MET A 83 -9.41 -17.88 -2.47
CA MET A 83 -9.19 -16.44 -2.60
C MET A 83 -10.01 -15.64 -1.58
N ASN A 84 -11.32 -15.90 -1.49
CA ASN A 84 -12.19 -15.24 -0.51
C ASN A 84 -11.73 -15.50 0.93
N LYS A 85 -11.34 -16.74 1.25
CA LYS A 85 -10.84 -17.09 2.58
C LYS A 85 -9.55 -16.33 2.93
N THR A 86 -8.63 -16.20 1.98
CA THR A 86 -7.38 -15.45 2.14
C THR A 86 -7.64 -13.96 2.37
N VAL A 87 -8.56 -13.37 1.61
CA VAL A 87 -8.92 -11.95 1.76
C VAL A 87 -9.57 -11.72 3.13
N SER A 88 -10.55 -12.55 3.50
CA SER A 88 -11.23 -12.44 4.80
C SER A 88 -10.30 -12.65 5.98
N SER A 89 -9.36 -13.61 5.91
CA SER A 89 -8.37 -13.80 6.99
C SER A 89 -7.39 -12.63 7.09
N SER A 90 -6.95 -12.10 5.95
CA SER A 90 -6.05 -10.93 5.91
C SER A 90 -6.75 -9.70 6.49
N LEU A 91 -8.02 -9.46 6.14
CA LEU A 91 -8.84 -8.41 6.74
C LEU A 91 -8.99 -8.59 8.25
N ALA A 92 -9.31 -9.81 8.70
CA ALA A 92 -9.44 -10.11 10.12
C ALA A 92 -8.12 -9.85 10.89
N MET A 93 -6.96 -10.14 10.29
CA MET A 93 -5.65 -9.85 10.88
C MET A 93 -5.31 -8.35 10.87
N LEU A 94 -5.81 -7.59 9.88
CA LEU A 94 -5.58 -6.15 9.77
C LEU A 94 -6.53 -5.32 10.65
N MET A 95 -7.71 -5.83 11.01
CA MET A 95 -8.70 -5.11 11.83
C MET A 95 -8.14 -4.62 13.20
N PRO A 96 -7.41 -5.44 13.98
CA PRO A 96 -6.80 -4.98 15.22
C PRO A 96 -5.74 -3.90 15.00
N ALA A 97 -4.92 -4.05 13.97
CA ALA A 97 -3.92 -3.05 13.59
C ALA A 97 -4.59 -1.71 13.22
N ALA A 98 -5.66 -1.76 12.41
CA ALA A 98 -6.43 -0.58 12.03
C ALA A 98 -7.06 0.12 13.25
N ALA A 99 -7.67 -0.65 14.16
CA ALA A 99 -8.23 -0.10 15.40
C ALA A 99 -7.16 0.59 16.26
N LEU A 100 -5.97 0.00 16.37
CA LEU A 100 -4.85 0.57 17.13
C LEU A 100 -4.35 1.87 16.50
N THR A 101 -4.23 1.93 15.16
CA THR A 101 -3.88 3.18 14.48
C THR A 101 -4.91 4.28 14.68
N MET A 102 -6.20 3.94 14.66
CA MET A 102 -7.28 4.91 14.88
C MET A 102 -7.27 5.46 16.30
N LEU A 103 -6.95 4.63 17.30
CA LEU A 103 -6.82 5.07 18.69
C LEU A 103 -5.61 6.01 18.88
N VAL A 104 -4.47 5.70 18.27
CA VAL A 104 -3.29 6.58 18.32
C VAL A 104 -3.56 7.92 17.65
N GLY A 105 -4.28 7.93 16.52
CA GLY A 105 -4.65 9.17 15.84
C GLY A 105 -5.74 9.99 16.55
N ALA A 106 -6.46 9.41 17.51
CA ALA A 106 -7.53 10.06 18.26
C ALA A 106 -7.06 10.67 19.61
N VAL A 107 -5.85 10.34 20.06
CA VAL A 107 -5.20 10.85 21.28
C VAL A 107 -4.29 12.02 20.94
#